data_AF-A0A920QPA8-F1
#
_entry.id   AF-A0A920QPA8-F1
#
_cell.length_a   1.000
_cell.length_b   1.000
_cell.length_c   1.000
_cell.angle_alpha   90.00
_cell.angle_beta   90.00
_cell.angle_gamma   90.00
#
_symmetry.space_group_name_H-M   'P 1'
#
loop_
_entity.id
_entity.type
_entity.pdbx_description
1 polymer ?
#
loop_
_entity_poly.entity_id
_entity_poly.type
_entity_poly.pdbx_seq_one_letter_code
_entity_poly.pdbx_strand_id
1 'polypeptide(L)' 'MPPPNVTGELHMGHALTLAIEDLIIRWKRMLGHPTLFLPGSDHAGIATQVVVEKEIAKTGTNRHDLGREKFTKKVWGKGR' A
#
# COMPACT_ATOMS: atom_id res chain seq x y z
N MET A 1 7.18 10.02 3.83
CA MET A 1 6.67 8.84 3.10
C MET A 1 5.24 8.58 3.52
N PRO A 2 4.23 9.13 2.82
CA PRO A 2 2.90 8.56 2.89
C PRO A 2 3.04 7.10 2.45
N PRO A 3 2.69 6.13 3.29
CA PRO A 3 2.95 4.73 2.98
C PRO A 3 2.21 4.35 1.68
N PRO A 4 2.88 3.76 0.68
CA PRO A 4 2.16 3.27 -0.49
C PRO A 4 1.17 2.19 -0.03
N ASN A 5 -0.06 2.28 -0.52
CA ASN A 5 -1.07 1.26 -0.27
C ASN A 5 -0.56 -0.08 -0.83
N VAL A 6 -0.68 -1.16 -0.07
CA VAL A 6 -0.26 -2.53 -0.45
C VAL A 6 -0.94 -3.05 -1.74
N THR A 7 -1.93 -2.32 -2.27
CA THR A 7 -2.81 -2.77 -3.36
C THR A 7 -2.49 -2.20 -4.74
N GLY A 8 -1.51 -1.31 -4.88
CA GLY A 8 -1.25 -0.59 -6.14
C GLY A 8 0.19 -0.76 -6.65
N GLU A 9 0.34 -0.96 -7.97
CA GLU A 9 1.64 -0.85 -8.63
C GLU A 9 2.20 0.58 -8.49
N LEU A 10 3.52 0.69 -8.31
CA LEU A 10 4.19 1.98 -8.21
C LEU A 10 4.15 2.71 -9.56
N HIS A 11 3.35 3.77 -9.67
CA HIS A 11 3.37 4.70 -10.80
C HIS A 11 4.24 5.95 -10.57
N MET A 12 4.44 6.76 -11.62
CA MET A 12 5.27 7.99 -11.58
C MET A 12 4.92 8.97 -10.45
N GLY A 13 3.64 9.06 -10.05
CA GLY A 13 3.26 9.85 -8.87
C GLY A 13 3.99 9.45 -7.59
N HIS A 14 4.19 8.15 -7.33
CA HIS A 14 4.95 7.67 -6.18
C HIS A 14 6.43 8.00 -6.31
N ALA A 15 6.99 7.88 -7.52
CA ALA A 15 8.38 8.21 -7.80
C ALA A 15 8.67 9.70 -7.54
N LEU A 16 7.76 10.59 -7.94
CA LEU A 16 7.86 12.03 -7.68
C LEU A 16 7.89 12.33 -6.18
N THR A 17 6.94 11.77 -5.43
CA THR A 17 6.87 11.99 -3.97
C THR A 17 8.12 11.47 -3.27
N LEU A 18 8.58 10.25 -3.61
CA LEU A 18 9.80 9.67 -3.03
C LEU A 18 11.05 10.49 -3.38
N ALA A 19 11.17 10.99 -4.62
CA ALA A 19 12.32 11.77 -5.06
C ALA A 19 12.42 13.11 -4.30
N ILE A 20 11.29 13.79 -4.07
CA ILE A 20 11.26 15.05 -3.32
C ILE A 20 11.63 14.80 -1.85
N GLU A 21 11.05 13.77 -1.22
CA GLU A 21 11.36 13.42 0.17
C GLU A 21 12.83 13.03 0.35
N ASP A 22 13.39 12.20 -0.54
CA ASP A 22 14.80 11.79 -0.51
C ASP A 22 15.73 13.00 -0.70
N LEU A 23 15.41 13.91 -1.61
CA LEU A 23 16.18 15.15 -1.84
C LEU A 23 16.25 15.99 -0.56
N ILE A 24 15.12 16.23 0.11
CA ILE A 24 15.07 17.04 1.33
C ILE A 24 15.86 16.38 2.47
N ILE A 25 15.72 15.06 2.64
CA ILE A 25 16.45 14.31 3.67
C ILE A 25 17.96 14.38 3.44
N ARG A 26 18.41 14.16 2.20
CA ARG A 26 19.83 14.27 1.84
C ARG A 26 20.36 15.67 2.08
N TRP A 27 19.65 16.69 1.62
CA TRP A 27 20.03 18.09 1.81
C TRP A 27 20.17 18.45 3.29
N LYS A 28 19.19 18.09 4.13
CA LYS A 28 19.25 18.34 5.57
C LYS A 28 20.35 17.57 6.28
N ARG A 29 20.64 16.33 5.85
CA ARG A 29 21.78 15.54 6.35
C ARG A 29 23.11 16.19 6.00
N MET A 30 23.26 16.74 4.79
CA MET A 30 24.46 17.46 4.36
C MET A 30 24.70 18.75 5.14
N LEU A 31 23.65 19.39 5.64
CA LEU A 31 23.73 20.54 6.54
C LEU A 31 24.01 20.17 8.01
N GLY A 32 24.26 18.89 8.32
CA GLY A 32 24.56 18.42 9.66
C GLY A 32 23.34 18.21 10.56
N HIS A 33 22.12 18.31 10.03
CA HIS A 33 20.92 18.04 10.83
C HIS A 33 20.74 16.52 11.04
N PRO A 34 20.39 16.08 12.27
CA PRO A 34 19.91 14.72 12.50
C PRO A 34 18.61 14.49 11.73
N THR A 35 18.62 13.56 10.78
CA THR A 35 17.45 13.25 9.93
C THR A 35 17.12 11.76 9.96
N LEU A 36 15.85 11.45 10.23
CA LEU A 36 15.29 10.09 10.15
C LEU A 36 14.35 10.01 8.95
N PHE A 37 14.61 9.06 8.06
CA PHE A 37 13.71 8.73 6.95
C PHE A 37 13.23 7.29 7.11
N LEU A 38 12.06 7.13 7.74
CA LEU A 38 11.51 5.83 8.10
C LEU A 38 10.57 5.34 6.98
N PRO A 39 10.86 4.20 6.33
CA PRO A 39 9.92 3.59 5.41
C PRO A 39 8.78 2.88 6.18
N GLY A 40 7.60 2.83 5.57
CA GLY A 40 6.42 2.10 6.03
C GLY A 40 5.40 1.89 4.89
N SER A 41 4.55 0.88 5.01
CA SER A 41 3.45 0.59 4.07
C SER A 41 2.12 0.66 4.82
N ASP A 42 1.07 1.20 4.20
CA ASP A 42 -0.25 1.27 4.82
C ASP A 42 -1.02 0.02 4.39
N HIS A 43 -1.60 -0.65 5.38
CA HIS A 43 -2.46 -1.80 5.17
C HIS A 43 -3.68 -1.48 4.31
N ALA A 44 -4.06 -0.20 4.15
CA ALA A 44 -5.05 0.24 3.16
C ALA A 44 -6.34 -0.61 3.20
N GLY A 45 -6.85 -0.90 4.39
CA GLY A 45 -7.82 -1.99 4.62
C GLY A 45 -9.07 -1.90 3.74
N ILE A 46 -9.62 -0.69 3.54
CA ILE A 46 -10.81 -0.45 2.71
C ILE A 46 -10.48 -0.60 1.21
N ALA A 47 -9.35 -0.05 0.75
CA ALA A 47 -8.94 -0.17 -0.65
C ALA A 47 -8.66 -1.62 -1.04
N THR A 48 -7.98 -2.36 -0.16
CA THR A 48 -7.72 -3.80 -0.32
C THR A 48 -9.00 -4.60 -0.38
N GLN A 49 -9.94 -4.30 0.52
CA GLN A 49 -11.24 -4.94 0.54
C GLN A 49 -12.03 -4.69 -0.74
N VAL A 50 -12.09 -3.46 -1.25
CA VAL A 50 -12.82 -3.12 -2.48
C VAL A 50 -12.23 -3.81 -3.71
N VAL A 51 -10.89 -3.90 -3.82
CA VAL A 51 -10.23 -4.60 -4.93
C VAL A 51 -10.53 -6.11 -4.88
N VAL A 52 -10.44 -6.73 -3.70
CA VAL A 52 -10.72 -8.17 -3.52
C VAL A 52 -12.21 -8.48 -3.74
N GLU A 53 -13.12 -7.63 -3.27
CA GLU A 53 -14.56 -7.76 -3.51
C GLU A 53 -14.90 -7.67 -5.00
N LYS A 54 -14.26 -6.74 -5.75
CA LYS A 54 -14.42 -6.65 -7.22
C LYS A 54 -13.95 -7.91 -7.95
N GLU A 55 -12.88 -8.56 -7.50
CA GLU A 55 -12.41 -9.82 -8.10
C GLU A 55 -13.30 -11.01 -7.76
N ILE A 56 -13.79 -11.08 -6.52
CA ILE A 56 -14.75 -12.11 -6.10
C ILE A 56 -16.04 -12.00 -6.92
N ALA A 57 -16.52 -10.77 -7.16
CA ALA A 57 -17.67 -10.52 -8.01
C ALA A 57 -17.48 -11.02 -9.46
N LYS A 58 -16.26 -10.94 -10.02
CA LYS A 58 -15.96 -11.52 -11.35
C LYS A 58 -16.10 -13.04 -11.40
N THR A 59 -15.94 -13.71 -10.27
CA THR A 59 -16.12 -15.16 -10.16
C THR A 59 -17.57 -15.59 -9.88
N GLY A 60 -18.53 -14.65 -9.89
CA GLY A 60 -19.96 -14.93 -9.70
C GLY A 60 -20.37 -15.23 -8.25
N THR A 61 -19.48 -14.99 -7.28
CA THR A 61 -19.71 -15.17 -5.84
C THR A 61 -19.61 -13.82 -5.15
N ASN A 62 -20.14 -13.70 -3.92
CA ASN A 62 -19.95 -12.51 -3.09
C ASN A 62 -19.20 -12.82 -1.77
N ARG A 63 -18.77 -11.77 -1.05
CA ARG A 63 -18.03 -11.90 0.22
C ARG A 63 -18.80 -12.63 1.32
N HIS A 64 -20.13 -12.55 1.29
CA HIS A 64 -21.02 -13.19 2.27
C HIS A 64 -21.10 -14.68 2.02
N ASP A 65 -21.12 -15.11 0.75
CA ASP A 65 -21.12 -16.52 0.35
C ASP A 65 -19.79 -17.21 0.64
N LEU A 66 -18.67 -16.47 0.58
CA LEU A 66 -17.32 -16.98 0.81
C LEU A 66 -17.00 -17.24 2.29
N GLY A 67 -17.61 -16.47 3.19
CA GLY A 67 -17.32 -16.52 4.62
C GLY A 67 -15.99 -15.86 5.02
N ARG A 68 -15.89 -15.44 6.29
CA ARG A 68 -14.80 -14.60 6.81
C ARG A 68 -13.41 -15.23 6.63
N GLU A 69 -13.24 -16.51 6.98
CA GLU A 69 -11.92 -17.15 6.91
C GLU A 69 -11.36 -17.20 5.48
N LYS A 70 -12.17 -17.61 4.50
CA LYS A 70 -11.73 -17.71 3.10
C LYS A 70 -11.46 -16.32 2.52
N PHE A 71 -12.29 -15.34 2.87
CA PHE A 71 -12.08 -13.94 2.49
C PHE A 71 -10.75 -13.40 3.05
N THR A 72 -10.51 -13.56 4.35
CA THR A 72 -9.28 -13.11 5.01
C THR A 72 -8.05 -13.79 4.41
N LYS A 73 -8.06 -15.11 4.15
CA LYS A 73 -6.95 -15.79 3.46
C LYS A 73 -6.66 -15.19 2.08
N LYS A 74 -7.70 -14.82 1.32
CA LYS A 74 -7.54 -14.24 -0.02
C LYS A 74 -7.00 -12.81 0.01
N VAL A 75 -7.39 -12.02 1.00
CA VAL A 75 -6.84 -10.67 1.26
C VAL A 75 -5.34 -10.73 1.58
N TRP A 76 -4.94 -11.60 2.52
CA TRP A 76 -3.54 -11.73 2.92
C TRP A 76 -2.66 -12.45 1.87
N GLY A 77 -3.25 -13.34 1.07
CA GLY A 77 -2.54 -14.01 -0.03
C GLY A 77 -2.06 -13.08 -1.13
N LYS A 78 -2.65 -11.87 -1.25
CA LYS A 78 -2.20 -10.81 -2.16
C LYS A 78 -1.18 -9.84 -1.55
N GLY A 79 -0.93 -9.92 -0.25
CA GLY A 79 -0.04 -8.99 0.48
C GLY A 79 1.43 -9.40 0.52
N ARG A 80 1.91 -10.21 -0.45
CA ARG A 80 3.32 -10.60 -0.58
C ARG A 80 3.85 -10.26 -1.97
#